data_AF-A0A355ASB2-F1
#
_entry.id   AF-A0A355ASB2-F1
#
_cell.length_a   1.000
_cell.length_b   1.000
_cell.length_c   1.000
_cell.angle_alpha   90.00
_cell.angle_beta   90.00
_cell.angle_gamma   90.00
#
_symmetry.space_group_name_H-M   'P 1'
#
loop_
_entity.id
_entity.type
_entity.pdbx_description
1 polymer ?
#
loop_
_entity_poly.entity_id
_entity_poly.type
_entity_poly.pdbx_seq_one_letter_code
_entity_poly.pdbx_strand_id
1 'polypeptide(L)'
;MDPKLLEILCCPVSKQPVFPLSEEKLAAVNAAIAAGHVTQANDTVVETPLSEGLITKNKLRIYRIDDGIPVMLEEESIAVDQIEGL
;
A
#
# COMPACT_ATOMS: atom_id res chain seq x y z
N MET A 1 -4.16 -17.55 -6.64
CA MET A 1 -2.85 -16.87 -6.50
C MET A 1 -1.90 -17.81 -5.76
N ASP A 2 -0.71 -18.07 -6.31
CA ASP A 2 0.26 -19.02 -5.74
C ASP A 2 0.97 -18.44 -4.50
N PRO A 3 0.87 -19.06 -3.31
CA PRO A 3 1.49 -18.57 -2.08
C PRO A 3 3.03 -18.52 -2.11
N LYS A 4 3.67 -19.30 -2.99
CA LYS A 4 5.13 -19.28 -3.20
C LYS A 4 5.64 -18.04 -3.95
N LEU A 5 4.79 -17.35 -4.71
CA LEU A 5 5.21 -16.12 -5.40
C LEU A 5 5.29 -14.92 -4.44
N LEU A 6 4.44 -14.90 -3.41
CA LEU A 6 4.43 -13.89 -2.34
C LEU A 6 5.69 -13.96 -1.45
N GLU A 7 6.36 -15.12 -1.36
CA GLU A 7 7.64 -15.24 -0.62
C GLU A 7 8.81 -14.49 -1.28
N ILE A 8 8.71 -14.14 -2.56
CA ILE A 8 9.75 -13.41 -3.31
C ILE A 8 9.51 -11.89 -3.27
N LEU A 9 8.29 -11.46 -2.98
CA LEU A 9 7.93 -10.04 -3.00
C LEU A 9 8.34 -9.37 -1.68
N CYS A 10 9.22 -8.37 -1.78
CA CYS A 10 9.70 -7.59 -0.63
C CYS A 10 9.62 -6.10 -0.93
N CYS A 11 9.55 -5.29 0.13
CA CYS A 11 9.61 -3.84 0.04
C CYS A 11 10.87 -3.42 -0.73
N PRO A 12 10.78 -2.58 -1.77
CA PRO A 12 11.92 -2.16 -2.57
C PRO A 12 12.97 -1.40 -1.74
N VAL A 13 12.53 -0.71 -0.68
CA VAL A 13 13.36 0.15 0.18
C VAL A 13 14.05 -0.66 1.28
N SER A 14 13.29 -1.34 2.13
CA SER A 14 13.81 -1.98 3.34
C SER A 14 14.05 -3.48 3.21
N LYS A 15 13.71 -4.08 2.06
CA LYS A 15 13.79 -5.53 1.77
C LYS A 15 13.01 -6.43 2.74
N GLN A 16 12.09 -5.85 3.52
CA GLN A 16 11.22 -6.61 4.41
C GLN A 16 10.05 -7.24 3.63
N PRO A 17 9.42 -8.30 4.17
CA PRO A 17 8.21 -8.87 3.59
C PRO A 17 7.06 -7.86 3.50
N VAL A 18 6.23 -8.03 2.48
CA VAL A 18 4.96 -7.31 2.29
C VAL A 18 3.80 -8.28 2.36
N PHE A 19 2.65 -7.80 2.81
CA PHE A 19 1.44 -8.60 3.01
C PHE A 19 0.24 -7.91 2.35
N PRO A 20 -0.72 -8.64 1.79
CA PRO A 20 -1.98 -8.06 1.35
C PRO A 20 -2.68 -7.30 2.49
N LEU A 21 -3.26 -6.15 2.17
CA LEU A 21 -4.19 -5.46 3.06
C LEU A 21 -5.41 -6.36 3.29
N SER A 22 -5.92 -6.40 4.52
CA SER A 22 -7.24 -6.95 4.78
C SER A 22 -8.31 -5.99 4.26
N GLU A 23 -9.53 -6.48 4.04
CA GLU A 23 -10.67 -5.67 3.59
C GLU A 23 -10.89 -4.45 4.50
N GLU A 24 -10.81 -4.64 5.82
CA GLU A 24 -10.93 -3.56 6.81
C GLU A 24 -9.86 -2.48 6.64
N LYS A 25 -8.60 -2.88 6.43
CA LYS A 25 -7.48 -1.96 6.24
C LYS A 25 -7.57 -1.24 4.90
N LEU A 26 -7.96 -1.95 3.84
CA LEU A 26 -8.19 -1.36 2.53
C LEU A 26 -9.32 -0.31 2.58
N ALA A 27 -10.39 -0.59 3.32
CA ALA A 27 -11.47 0.37 3.55
C ALA A 27 -10.98 1.63 4.28
N ALA A 28 -10.12 1.49 5.30
CA ALA A 28 -9.51 2.63 6.00
C ALA A 28 -8.64 3.49 5.06
N VAL A 29 -7.81 2.84 4.23
CA VAL A 29 -7.00 3.53 3.21
C VAL A 29 -7.90 4.31 2.24
N ASN A 30 -8.93 3.68 1.71
CA ASN A 30 -9.82 4.30 0.73
C ASN A 30 -10.66 5.43 1.35
N ALA A 31 -11.02 5.33 2.63
CA ALA A 31 -11.66 6.42 3.36
C ALA A 31 -10.73 7.65 3.49
N ALA A 32 -9.44 7.43 3.79
CA ALA A 32 -8.45 8.50 3.87
C ALA A 32 -8.17 9.15 2.50
N ILE A 33 -8.10 8.33 1.44
CA ILE A 33 -8.00 8.82 0.04
C ILE A 33 -9.21 9.68 -0.32
N ALA A 34 -10.42 9.22 -0.01
CA ALA A 34 -11.64 9.97 -0.27
C ALA A 34 -11.72 11.30 0.51
N ALA A 35 -11.07 11.39 1.67
CA ALA A 35 -10.94 12.62 2.43
C ALA A 35 -9.94 13.62 1.80
N GLY A 36 -9.11 13.19 0.84
CA GLY A 36 -8.19 14.05 0.09
C GLY A 36 -6.90 14.44 0.82
N HIS A 37 -6.55 13.71 1.88
CA HIS A 37 -5.35 14.01 2.69
C HIS A 37 -4.20 13.02 2.49
N VAL A 38 -4.38 12.01 1.63
CA VAL A 38 -3.37 10.97 1.38
C VAL A 38 -2.48 11.37 0.21
N THR A 39 -1.17 11.41 0.46
CA THR A 39 -0.14 11.62 -0.55
C THR A 39 0.80 10.42 -0.65
N GLN A 40 1.37 10.26 -1.85
CA GLN A 40 2.48 9.37 -2.10
C GLN A 40 3.78 9.99 -1.58
N ALA A 41 4.85 9.21 -1.49
CA ALA A 41 6.16 9.68 -1.00
C ALA A 41 6.78 10.79 -1.85
N ASN A 42 6.32 10.99 -3.09
CA ASN A 42 6.69 12.11 -3.97
C ASN A 42 5.74 13.34 -3.83
N ASP A 43 4.95 13.41 -2.76
CA ASP A 43 3.98 14.47 -2.49
C ASP A 43 2.79 14.57 -3.47
N THR A 44 2.64 13.58 -4.38
CA THR A 44 1.47 13.52 -5.26
C THR A 44 0.25 13.00 -4.50
N VAL A 45 -0.87 13.73 -4.59
CA VAL A 45 -2.14 13.32 -3.98
C VAL A 45 -2.64 12.02 -4.63
N VAL A 46 -3.09 11.09 -3.81
CA VAL A 46 -3.77 9.89 -4.28
C VAL A 46 -5.25 10.23 -4.44
N GLU A 47 -5.75 10.23 -5.68
CA GLU A 47 -7.17 10.51 -5.97
C GLU A 47 -7.98 9.25 -6.23
N THR A 48 -7.31 8.17 -6.68
CA THR A 48 -7.95 6.92 -7.04
C THR A 48 -7.95 5.95 -5.85
N PRO A 49 -9.10 5.39 -5.45
CA PRO A 49 -9.15 4.36 -4.42
C PRO A 49 -8.40 3.11 -4.89
N LEU A 50 -7.78 2.41 -3.93
CA LEU A 50 -7.08 1.16 -4.20
C LEU A 50 -8.10 0.02 -4.32
N SER A 51 -7.98 -0.76 -5.39
CA SER A 51 -8.68 -2.05 -5.53
C SER A 51 -8.07 -3.11 -4.61
N GLU A 52 -6.74 -3.14 -4.54
CA GLU A 52 -5.95 -4.03 -3.71
C GLU A 52 -4.68 -3.29 -3.29
N GLY A 53 -4.02 -3.76 -2.23
CA GLY A 53 -2.75 -3.19 -1.80
C GLY A 53 -1.96 -4.09 -0.88
N LEU A 54 -0.69 -3.74 -0.73
CA LEU A 54 0.29 -4.43 0.10
C LEU A 54 0.76 -3.49 1.19
N ILE A 55 0.88 -3.99 2.41
CA ILE A 55 1.48 -3.29 3.55
C ILE A 55 2.79 -3.95 3.94
N THR A 56 3.79 -3.13 4.28
CA THR A 56 5.05 -3.65 4.80
C THR A 56 4.89 -4.26 6.18
N LYS A 57 5.74 -5.25 6.53
CA LYS A 57 5.73 -5.89 7.86
C LYS A 57 5.77 -4.89 9.02
N ASN A 58 6.58 -3.85 8.91
CA ASN A 58 6.71 -2.79 9.91
C ASN A 58 5.61 -1.72 9.85
N LYS A 59 4.63 -1.86 8.96
CA LYS A 59 3.50 -0.92 8.77
C LYS A 59 3.91 0.53 8.55
N LEU A 60 4.98 0.76 7.79
CA LEU A 60 5.39 2.12 7.42
C LEU A 60 4.90 2.54 6.05
N ARG A 61 4.73 1.58 5.12
CA ARG A 61 4.41 1.87 3.72
C ARG A 61 3.34 0.93 3.19
N ILE A 62 2.51 1.49 2.32
CA ILE A 62 1.53 0.79 1.50
C ILE A 62 1.90 0.95 0.03
N TYR A 63 1.75 -0.13 -0.73
CA TYR A 63 1.91 -0.19 -2.19
C TYR A 63 0.60 -0.65 -2.80
N ARG A 64 0.14 0.01 -3.87
CA ARG A 64 -1.08 -0.43 -4.56
C ARG A 64 -0.82 -1.64 -5.44
N ILE A 65 -1.89 -2.36 -5.77
CA ILE A 65 -1.90 -3.41 -6.78
C ILE A 65 -2.87 -2.97 -7.87
N ASP A 66 -2.36 -2.86 -9.11
CA ASP A 66 -3.14 -2.49 -10.29
C ASP A 66 -3.27 -3.71 -11.19
N ASP A 67 -4.49 -4.16 -11.47
CA ASP A 67 -4.77 -5.36 -12.29
C ASP A 67 -3.98 -6.62 -11.87
N GLY A 68 -3.81 -6.81 -10.55
CA GLY A 68 -3.04 -7.92 -9.98
C GLY A 68 -1.52 -7.75 -10.03
N ILE A 69 -1.02 -6.60 -10.48
CA ILE A 69 0.41 -6.26 -10.56
C ILE A 69 0.77 -5.29 -9.43
N PRO A 70 1.63 -5.69 -8.46
CA PRO A 70 2.12 -4.79 -7.42
C PRO A 70 2.97 -3.65 -7.97
N VAL A 71 2.60 -2.40 -7.66
CA VAL A 71 3.39 -1.22 -7.99
C VAL A 71 4.42 -0.99 -6.87
N MET A 72 5.60 -1.59 -7.01
CA MET A 72 6.67 -1.58 -6.01
C MET A 72 7.65 -0.42 -6.21
N LEU A 73 7.14 0.81 -6.36
CA LEU A 73 7.92 2.03 -6.51
C LEU A 73 7.95 2.82 -5.19
N GLU A 74 9.13 3.22 -4.74
CA GLU A 74 9.28 3.96 -3.47
C GLU A 74 8.51 5.29 -3.49
N GLU A 75 8.66 6.04 -4.57
CA GLU A 75 8.04 7.35 -4.76
C GLU A 75 6.52 7.29 -4.77
N GLU A 76 5.95 6.16 -5.20
CA GLU A 76 4.51 5.93 -5.26
C GLU A 76 3.93 5.26 -4.01
N SER A 77 4.78 5.00 -3.01
CA SER A 77 4.32 4.41 -1.75
C SER A 77 3.54 5.41 -0.91
N ILE A 78 2.53 4.92 -0.21
CA ILE A 78 1.72 5.71 0.72
C ILE A 78 2.26 5.46 2.14
N ALA A 79 2.51 6.52 2.90
CA ALA A 79 2.91 6.39 4.30
C ALA A 79 1.69 6.05 5.17
N VAL A 80 1.86 5.06 6.06
CA VAL A 80 0.75 4.54 6.88
C VAL A 80 0.29 5.53 7.94
N ASP A 81 1.18 6.41 8.41
CA ASP A 81 0.89 7.43 9.43
C ASP A 81 -0.13 8.50 9.01
N GLN A 82 -0.43 8.58 7.71
CA GLN A 82 -1.48 9.44 7.15
C GLN A 82 -2.89 8.85 7.33
N ILE A 83 -3.00 7.58 7.75
CA ILE A 83 -4.25 6.81 7.72
C ILE A 83 -4.55 6.28 9.11
N GLU A 84 -5.69 6.70 9.66
CA GLU A 84 -6.14 6.27 10.97
C GLU A 84 -6.55 4.79 10.96
N GLY A 85 -6.11 4.01 11.96
CA GLY A 85 -6.53 2.62 12.16
C GLY A 85 -5.64 1.52 11.56
N LEU A 86 -4.43 1.82 11.08
CA LEU A 86 -3.51 0.85 10.46
C LEU A 86 -2.39 0.30 11.34
#